data_AF-A0A9P9AHD4-F1
#
_entry.id   AF-A0A9P9AHD4-F1
#
_cell.length_a   1.000
_cell.length_b   1.000
_cell.length_c   1.000
_cell.angle_alpha   90.00
_cell.angle_beta   90.00
_cell.angle_gamma   90.00
#
_symmetry.space_group_name_H-M   'P 1'
#
loop_
_entity.id
_entity.type
_entity.pdbx_description
1 polymer ?
#
loop_
_entity_poly.entity_id
_entity_poly.type
_entity_poly.pdbx_seq_one_letter_code
_entity_poly.pdbx_strand_id
1 'polypeptide(L)'
;MVTIISNDNERIEVDASAVEKSNFFQKALSSPWKESQTQTIDFSETEYASAVVLNAYVEWLSTGQITKNRAIWASRVLGAGFADYICDESFGLAYRICASSSNPWPRRKF
;
A
#
# COMPACT_ATOMS: atom_id res chain seq x y z
N MET A 1 5.87 -5.21 -16.05
CA MET A 1 6.37 -5.03 -14.67
C MET A 1 6.47 -3.54 -14.40
N VAL A 2 6.10 -3.13 -13.20
CA VAL A 2 6.17 -1.76 -12.69
C VAL A 2 7.07 -1.76 -11.46
N THR A 3 7.96 -0.78 -11.37
CA THR A 3 8.83 -0.61 -10.20
C THR A 3 8.25 0.47 -9.29
N ILE A 4 8.09 0.18 -8.01
CA ILE A 4 7.67 1.16 -7.02
C ILE A 4 8.84 1.42 -6.08
N ILE A 5 9.21 2.68 -5.90
CA ILE A 5 10.25 3.12 -4.97
C ILE A 5 9.56 3.63 -3.70
N SER A 6 9.88 3.03 -2.55
CA SER A 6 9.35 3.45 -1.25
C SER A 6 10.10 4.65 -0.67
N ASN A 7 9.54 5.28 0.37
CA ASN A 7 10.24 6.27 1.19
C ASN A 7 11.57 5.73 1.76
N ASP A 8 11.59 4.45 2.09
CA ASP A 8 12.77 3.75 2.61
C ASP A 8 13.83 3.47 1.52
N ASN A 9 13.64 4.00 0.29
CA ASN A 9 14.42 3.74 -0.92
C ASN A 9 14.46 2.25 -1.33
N GLU A 10 13.50 1.45 -0.85
CA GLU A 10 13.36 0.07 -1.32
C GLU A 10 12.65 0.04 -2.67
N ARG A 11 13.11 -0.88 -3.53
CA ARG A 11 12.51 -1.10 -4.85
C ARG A 11 11.64 -2.34 -4.80
N ILE A 12 10.37 -2.16 -5.13
CA ILE A 12 9.37 -3.22 -5.14
C ILE A 12 8.97 -3.44 -6.59
N GLU A 13 9.25 -4.63 -7.11
CA GLU A 13 8.83 -5.03 -8.45
C GLU A 13 7.45 -5.66 -8.41
N VAL A 14 6.53 -5.12 -9.21
CA VAL A 14 5.12 -5.52 -9.20
C VAL A 14 4.67 -5.85 -10.63
N ASP A 15 3.79 -6.83 -10.75
CA ASP A 15 3.15 -7.13 -12.02
C ASP A 15 2.23 -5.96 -12.44
N ALA A 16 2.32 -5.54 -13.70
CA ALA A 16 1.50 -4.45 -14.22
C ALA A 16 0.00 -4.74 -14.06
N SER A 17 -0.41 -6.01 -14.19
CA SER A 17 -1.79 -6.44 -14.03
C SER A 17 -2.34 -6.23 -12.60
N ALA A 18 -1.47 -6.23 -11.58
CA ALA A 18 -1.87 -5.96 -10.20
C ALA A 18 -2.06 -4.46 -9.95
N VAL A 19 -1.13 -3.62 -10.42
CA VAL A 19 -1.25 -2.16 -10.28
C VAL A 19 -2.35 -1.56 -11.15
N GLU A 20 -2.67 -2.16 -12.30
CA GLU A 20 -3.82 -1.77 -13.12
C GLU A 20 -5.18 -1.89 -12.39
N LYS A 21 -5.27 -2.62 -11.28
CA LYS A 21 -6.51 -2.67 -10.48
C LYS A 21 -6.73 -1.42 -9.64
N SER A 22 -5.70 -0.60 -9.46
CA SER A 22 -5.78 0.66 -8.72
C SER A 22 -6.07 1.82 -9.67
N ASN A 23 -7.13 2.58 -9.40
CA ASN A 23 -7.42 3.82 -10.11
C ASN A 23 -6.28 4.85 -9.99
N PHE A 24 -5.56 4.84 -8.87
CA PHE A 24 -4.41 5.73 -8.65
C PHE A 24 -3.27 5.35 -9.59
N PHE A 25 -2.85 4.08 -9.58
CA PHE A 25 -1.74 3.63 -10.42
C PHE A 25 -2.08 3.66 -11.90
N GLN A 26 -3.33 3.38 -12.30
CA GLN A 26 -3.76 3.57 -13.68
C GLN A 26 -3.56 5.02 -14.13
N LYS A 27 -3.93 6.00 -13.30
CA LYS A 27 -3.73 7.43 -13.62
C LYS A 27 -2.26 7.78 -13.66
N ALA A 28 -1.47 7.33 -12.68
CA ALA A 28 -0.03 7.59 -12.62
C ALA A 28 0.71 6.98 -13.83
N LEU A 29 0.33 5.79 -14.26
CA LEU A 29 0.94 5.08 -15.39
C LEU A 29 0.32 5.46 -16.75
N SER A 30 -0.69 6.32 -16.76
CA SER A 30 -1.26 6.87 -17.99
C SER A 30 -0.48 8.10 -18.49
N SER A 31 -0.39 8.26 -19.80
CA SER A 31 0.21 9.45 -20.42
C SER A 31 -0.55 10.72 -19.98
N PRO A 32 0.10 11.85 -19.68
CA PRO A 32 1.45 12.25 -20.09
C PRO A 32 2.55 12.17 -19.02
N TRP A 33 2.31 11.45 -17.92
CA TRP A 33 3.23 11.47 -16.77
C TRP A 33 4.52 10.66 -17.03
N LYS A 34 5.62 11.06 -16.37
CA LYS A 34 6.95 10.46 -16.55
C LYS A 34 6.95 8.97 -16.18
N GLU A 35 6.14 8.63 -15.19
CA GLU A 35 5.89 7.31 -14.63
C GLU A 35 5.34 6.34 -15.69
N SER A 36 4.54 6.83 -16.64
CA SER A 36 4.05 6.05 -17.78
C SER A 36 5.17 5.58 -18.70
N GLN A 37 6.20 6.42 -18.90
CA GLN A 37 7.33 6.12 -19.78
C GLN A 37 8.39 5.25 -19.11
N THR A 38 8.63 5.47 -17.81
CA THR A 38 9.64 4.74 -17.03
C THR A 38 9.10 3.48 -16.36
N GLN A 39 7.77 3.28 -16.36
CA GLN A 39 7.08 2.23 -15.61
C GLN A 39 7.54 2.19 -14.14
N THR A 40 7.91 3.36 -13.61
CA THR A 40 8.48 3.52 -12.27
C THR A 40 7.71 4.59 -11.53
N ILE A 41 7.21 4.25 -10.36
CA ILE A 41 6.45 5.14 -9.48
C ILE A 41 7.31 5.42 -8.26
N ASP A 42 7.63 6.69 -8.04
CA ASP A 42 8.54 7.12 -6.99
C ASP A 42 7.77 7.75 -5.82
N PHE A 43 7.85 7.11 -4.66
CA PHE A 43 7.30 7.62 -3.41
C PHE A 43 8.38 7.94 -2.36
N SER A 44 9.63 8.13 -2.78
CA SER A 44 10.75 8.45 -1.88
C SER A 44 10.47 9.66 -0.97
N GLU A 45 9.70 10.64 -1.45
CA GLU A 45 9.33 11.85 -0.69
C GLU A 45 8.00 11.72 0.08
N THR A 46 7.29 10.58 -0.02
CA THR A 46 5.97 10.40 0.61
C THR A 46 6.10 9.71 1.96
N GLU A 47 5.88 10.44 3.06
CA GLU A 47 6.03 9.94 4.45
C GLU A 47 5.29 8.63 4.72
N TYR A 48 4.12 8.44 4.10
CA TYR A 48 3.25 7.29 4.33
C TYR A 48 3.61 6.06 3.48
N ALA A 49 4.44 6.22 2.46
CA ALA A 49 4.72 5.20 1.45
C ALA A 49 5.96 4.36 1.81
N SER A 50 5.98 3.82 3.03
CA SER A 50 7.01 2.86 3.42
C SER A 50 6.89 1.57 2.63
N ALA A 51 7.99 0.82 2.53
CA ALA A 51 8.00 -0.44 1.78
C ALA A 51 6.96 -1.44 2.32
N VAL A 52 6.74 -1.42 3.64
CA VAL A 52 5.75 -2.27 4.31
C VAL A 52 4.33 -1.93 3.86
N VAL A 53 3.99 -0.64 3.79
CA VAL A 53 2.66 -0.17 3.37
C VAL A 53 2.43 -0.45 1.89
N LEU A 54 3.42 -0.17 1.04
CA LEU A 54 3.33 -0.43 -0.40
C LEU A 54 3.20 -1.93 -0.69
N ASN A 55 3.97 -2.79 -0.03
CA ASN A 55 3.84 -4.24 -0.16
C ASN A 55 2.46 -4.74 0.29
N ALA A 56 1.89 -4.17 1.35
CA ALA A 56 0.54 -4.49 1.80
C ALA A 56 -0.53 -4.01 0.80
N TYR A 57 -0.33 -2.85 0.18
CA TYR A 57 -1.23 -2.35 -0.86
C TYR A 57 -1.19 -3.22 -2.12
N VAL A 58 -0.01 -3.60 -2.59
CA VAL A 58 0.18 -4.50 -3.73
C VAL A 58 -0.43 -5.88 -3.47
N GLU A 59 -0.24 -6.41 -2.26
CA GLU A 59 -0.86 -7.67 -1.84
C GLU A 59 -2.39 -7.57 -1.86
N TRP A 60 -2.94 -6.46 -1.35
CA TRP A 60 -4.38 -6.19 -1.37
C TRP A 60 -4.92 -6.07 -2.80
N LEU A 61 -4.23 -5.38 -3.70
CA LEU A 61 -4.62 -5.32 -5.12
C LEU A 61 -4.60 -6.70 -5.78
N SER A 62 -3.64 -7.55 -5.39
CA SER A 62 -3.50 -8.88 -5.96
C SER A 62 -4.56 -9.85 -5.47
N THR A 63 -4.85 -9.84 -4.17
CA THR A 63 -5.62 -10.89 -3.47
C THR A 63 -6.95 -10.43 -2.85
N GLY A 64 -7.16 -9.12 -2.74
CA GLY A 64 -8.26 -8.52 -1.98
C GLY A 64 -8.08 -8.60 -0.46
N GLN A 65 -6.95 -9.12 0.03
CA GLN A 65 -6.67 -9.33 1.46
C GLN A 65 -5.27 -8.79 1.82
N ILE A 66 -5.08 -8.45 3.10
CA ILE A 66 -3.79 -8.01 3.65
C ILE A 66 -3.36 -9.04 4.68
N THR A 67 -2.18 -9.63 4.53
CA THR A 67 -1.71 -10.63 5.49
C THR A 67 -1.23 -9.95 6.78
N LYS A 68 -1.69 -10.46 7.93
CA LYS A 68 -1.49 -9.85 9.26
C LYS A 68 -0.02 -9.58 9.63
N ASN A 69 0.92 -10.40 9.13
CA ASN A 69 2.35 -10.22 9.40
C ASN A 69 2.93 -8.91 8.82
N ARG A 70 2.25 -8.29 7.85
CA ARG A 70 2.68 -7.03 7.22
C ARG A 70 1.98 -5.79 7.78
N ALA A 71 0.90 -5.96 8.56
CA ALA A 71 0.14 -4.88 9.20
C ALA A 71 0.56 -4.72 10.68
N ILE A 72 1.78 -4.27 10.93
CA ILE A 72 2.27 -3.98 12.30
C ILE A 72 1.76 -2.60 12.75
N TRP A 73 1.81 -2.31 14.05
CA TRP A 73 1.20 -1.13 14.68
C TRP A 73 1.65 0.22 14.09
N ALA A 74 2.95 0.39 13.78
CA ALA A 74 3.47 1.58 13.08
C ALA A 74 2.87 1.73 11.66
N SER A 75 2.55 0.59 11.04
CA SER A 75 1.96 0.51 9.72
C SER A 75 0.47 0.91 9.71
N ARG A 76 -0.23 0.98 10.86
CA ARG A 76 -1.63 1.45 10.92
C ARG A 76 -1.79 2.92 10.57
N VAL A 77 -0.95 3.79 11.15
CA VAL A 77 -1.00 5.23 10.91
C VAL A 77 -0.56 5.53 9.48
N LEU A 78 0.54 4.89 9.04
CA LEU A 78 1.07 5.04 7.69
C LEU A 78 0.11 4.47 6.63
N GLY A 79 -0.52 3.32 6.88
CA GLY A 79 -1.46 2.71 5.94
C GLY A 79 -2.75 3.50 5.77
N ALA A 80 -3.27 4.09 6.86
CA ALA A 80 -4.41 5.01 6.78
C ALA A 80 -4.04 6.32 6.05
N GLY A 81 -2.90 6.92 6.39
CA GLY A 81 -2.40 8.12 5.71
C GLY A 81 -2.13 7.88 4.22
N PHE A 82 -1.60 6.70 3.86
CA PHE A 82 -1.41 6.33 2.47
C PHE A 82 -2.74 6.15 1.74
N ALA A 83 -3.71 5.46 2.33
CA ALA A 83 -5.06 5.32 1.76
C ALA A 83 -5.73 6.68 1.50
N ASP A 84 -5.61 7.61 2.44
CA ASP A 84 -6.10 8.98 2.29
C ASP A 84 -5.34 9.72 1.17
N TYR A 85 -4.02 9.55 1.09
CA TYR A 85 -3.18 10.15 0.04
C TYR A 85 -3.53 9.69 -1.38
N ILE A 86 -3.76 8.38 -1.57
CA ILE A 86 -4.14 7.83 -2.88
C ILE A 86 -5.66 7.88 -3.14
N CYS A 87 -6.44 8.38 -2.18
CA CYS A 87 -7.91 8.40 -2.20
C CYS A 87 -8.54 7.01 -2.41
N ASP A 88 -8.01 5.96 -1.75
CA ASP A 88 -8.50 4.57 -1.83
C ASP A 88 -9.09 4.13 -0.48
N GLU A 89 -10.36 4.49 -0.26
CA GLU A 89 -11.09 4.18 0.98
C GLU A 89 -11.24 2.66 1.21
N SER A 90 -11.30 1.87 0.14
CA SER A 90 -11.45 0.40 0.22
C SER A 90 -10.19 -0.24 0.80
N PHE A 91 -9.02 0.22 0.36
CA PHE A 91 -7.76 -0.17 0.97
C PHE A 91 -7.68 0.29 2.42
N GLY A 92 -8.04 1.55 2.71
CA GLY A 92 -8.05 2.07 4.08
C GLY A 92 -8.90 1.23 5.05
N LEU A 93 -10.09 0.80 4.59
CA LEU A 93 -10.97 -0.09 5.35
C LEU A 93 -10.35 -1.48 5.55
N ALA A 94 -9.84 -2.11 4.48
CA ALA A 94 -9.20 -3.42 4.56
C ALA A 94 -8.00 -3.41 5.51
N TYR A 95 -7.20 -2.33 5.48
CA TYR A 95 -6.04 -2.14 6.33
C TYR A 95 -6.44 -2.00 7.80
N ARG A 96 -7.47 -1.19 8.10
CA ARG A 96 -8.02 -1.04 9.45
C ARG A 96 -8.57 -2.35 10.00
N ILE A 97 -9.30 -3.13 9.19
CA ILE A 97 -9.84 -4.44 9.60
C ILE A 97 -8.70 -5.41 9.92
N CYS A 98 -7.74 -5.57 8.99
CA CYS A 98 -6.60 -6.46 9.18
C CYS A 98 -5.83 -6.08 10.45
N ALA A 99 -5.52 -4.80 10.61
CA ALA A 99 -4.77 -4.34 11.75
C ALA A 99 -5.57 -4.48 13.05
N SER A 100 -6.88 -4.19 13.09
CA SER A 100 -7.74 -4.34 14.27
C SER A 100 -7.83 -5.79 14.78
N SER A 101 -7.70 -6.75 13.88
CA SER A 101 -7.69 -8.19 14.20
C SER A 101 -6.37 -8.67 14.81
N SER A 102 -5.34 -7.82 14.84
CA SER A 102 -4.05 -8.01 15.49
C SER A 102 -4.05 -7.33 16.86
N ASN A 103 -4.97 -7.72 17.75
CA ASN A 103 -4.95 -7.28 19.15
C ASN A 103 -4.04 -8.24 19.95
N PRO A 104 -2.84 -7.83 20.42
CA PRO A 104 -1.92 -8.70 21.15
C PRO A 104 -2.27 -8.85 22.64
N TRP A 105 -3.32 -8.21 23.13
CA TRP A 105 -3.68 -8.26 24.55
C TRP A 105 -4.65 -9.43 24.81
N PRO A 106 -4.33 -10.37 25.72
CA PRO A 106 -5.34 -11.29 26.21
C PRO A 106 -6.42 -10.43 26.87
N ARG A 107 -7.67 -10.59 26.42
CA ARG A 107 -8.82 -9.98 27.11
C ARG A 107 -8.71 -10.40 28.57
N ARG A 108 -8.38 -9.45 29.47
CA ARG A 108 -8.54 -9.68 30.91
C ARG A 108 -10.01 -10.00 31.10
N LYS A 109 -10.31 -11.27 31.40
CA LYS A 109 -11.60 -11.65 31.94
C LYS A 109 -11.71 -10.94 33.29
N PHE A 110 -12.69 -10.05 33.41
CA PHE A 110 -13.16 -9.55 34.70
C PHE A 110 -13.88 -10.68 35.43
#